data_AF-U6RH05-F1
#
_entry.id   AF-U6RH05-F1
#
_cell.length_a   1.000
_cell.length_b   1.000
_cell.length_c   1.000
_cell.angle_alpha   90.00
_cell.angle_beta   90.00
_cell.angle_gamma   90.00
#
_symmetry.space_group_name_H-M   'P 1'
#
loop_
_entity.id
_entity.type
_entity.pdbx_description
1 polymer ?
#
loop_
_entity_poly.entity_id
_entity_poly.type
_entity_poly.pdbx_seq_one_letter_code
_entity_poly.pdbx_strand_id
1 'polypeptide(L)'
;MGYFSLDIKKAKGTSDTTQSDHIERKIIPKNADPTRTHLNRVLVEYPDGVHGRDEAIAHRLNTAGIRRKITHDQVRVVRVVLSGTHEDMMNIQEKGELDEWCSDSIQWLQATFGKDNVVAAHLHMDEKTPHIHAAVVPIVTGERRKAKKEQTDGKRKYRKKTNSVRLCADDLFNRQTLVAYHDNYARVMAKYGLQRGVRGSEARHTTTMQYYRDLKKKNEVLETETRLLQEKKTEAQEELRQVKAEIRTDKLKCVATDTATALASSVGSLFGSGRMKSLERRNEDLQDRILELEDEARQRERQQAEQIQEIRNAYEQQHRKLSEFTDFVRRYFPYVEKLMPVINFLRERLGFNDGIIRRLCEFKEVGIKGELYSSEFNRSFDTRHSVCSIKQDENGKFDFKIDGVSHVNWFRKKMNEFREAIGIPKPRQNRSMKL
;
A
#
# COMPACT_ATOMS: atom_id res chain seq x y z
N MET A 1 13.38 14.22 -13.41
CA MET A 1 11.93 13.94 -13.36
C MET A 1 11.75 12.44 -13.30
N GLY A 2 11.04 11.99 -12.28
CA GLY A 2 10.66 10.60 -12.07
C GLY A 2 9.60 10.09 -13.02
N TYR A 3 9.32 8.78 -13.02
CA TYR A 3 8.18 8.22 -13.75
C TYR A 3 7.02 7.91 -12.80
N PHE A 4 5.79 8.25 -13.20
CA PHE A 4 4.63 7.68 -12.52
C PHE A 4 4.40 6.22 -12.95
N SER A 5 3.76 5.46 -12.07
CA SER A 5 3.21 4.13 -12.35
C SER A 5 1.68 4.19 -12.36
N LEU A 6 1.09 3.73 -13.46
CA LEU A 6 -0.35 3.54 -13.64
C LEU A 6 -0.56 2.10 -14.11
N ASP A 7 -0.99 1.23 -13.21
CA ASP A 7 -1.29 -0.17 -13.51
C ASP A 7 -2.80 -0.41 -13.49
N ILE A 8 -3.30 -1.20 -14.44
CA ILE A 8 -4.72 -1.44 -14.65
C ILE A 8 -4.95 -2.94 -14.83
N LYS A 9 -5.68 -3.56 -13.90
CA LYS A 9 -5.96 -5.00 -13.89
C LYS A 9 -7.46 -5.27 -13.85
N LYS A 10 -7.94 -6.04 -14.83
CA LYS A 10 -9.34 -6.51 -14.88
C LYS A 10 -9.56 -7.63 -13.87
N ALA A 11 -10.60 -7.53 -13.05
CA ALA A 11 -11.05 -8.60 -12.18
C ALA A 11 -12.41 -9.14 -12.66
N LYS A 12 -12.45 -10.45 -12.89
CA LYS A 12 -13.65 -11.23 -13.25
C LYS A 12 -14.10 -12.03 -12.04
N GLY A 13 -15.28 -12.64 -12.12
CA GLY A 13 -15.80 -13.52 -11.08
C GLY A 13 -16.82 -12.82 -10.18
N THR A 14 -17.28 -13.55 -9.18
CA THR A 14 -18.36 -13.12 -8.29
C THR A 14 -17.89 -12.20 -7.17
N SER A 15 -16.62 -12.27 -6.77
CA SER A 15 -16.05 -11.40 -5.75
C SER A 15 -14.59 -11.04 -6.02
N ASP A 16 -14.11 -9.98 -5.37
CA ASP A 16 -12.71 -9.53 -5.39
C ASP A 16 -12.08 -9.60 -4.00
N THR A 17 -12.61 -10.52 -3.17
CA THR A 17 -12.45 -10.53 -1.71
C THR A 17 -11.01 -10.60 -1.26
N THR A 18 -10.18 -11.49 -1.83
CA THR A 18 -8.76 -11.57 -1.45
C THR A 18 -8.02 -10.24 -1.65
N GLN A 19 -8.36 -9.49 -2.68
CA GLN A 19 -7.76 -8.18 -2.93
C GLN A 19 -8.37 -7.11 -2.03
N SER A 20 -9.67 -7.17 -1.77
CA SER A 20 -10.31 -6.30 -0.78
C SER A 20 -9.73 -6.52 0.62
N ASP A 21 -9.53 -7.75 1.06
CA ASP A 21 -8.95 -8.08 2.35
C ASP A 21 -7.51 -7.59 2.49
N HIS A 22 -6.73 -7.66 1.40
CA HIS A 22 -5.40 -7.07 1.34
C HIS A 22 -5.45 -5.54 1.40
N ILE A 23 -6.30 -4.90 0.59
CA ILE A 23 -6.40 -3.43 0.51
C ILE A 23 -6.90 -2.83 1.81
N GLU A 24 -7.92 -3.43 2.42
CA GLU A 24 -8.54 -2.97 3.66
C GLU A 24 -7.83 -3.50 4.91
N ARG A 25 -6.68 -4.18 4.73
CA ARG A 25 -5.84 -4.73 5.80
C ARG A 25 -6.60 -5.65 6.78
N LYS A 26 -7.61 -6.39 6.28
CA LYS A 26 -8.23 -7.52 7.01
C LYS A 26 -7.24 -8.67 7.17
N ILE A 27 -6.30 -8.79 6.24
CA ILE A 27 -5.14 -9.68 6.33
C ILE A 27 -3.90 -8.83 6.08
N ILE A 28 -3.00 -8.75 7.06
CA ILE A 28 -1.75 -7.99 6.94
C ILE A 28 -0.75 -8.79 6.07
N PRO A 29 -0.30 -8.24 4.93
CA PRO A 29 0.67 -8.92 4.09
C PRO A 29 2.08 -8.83 4.70
N LYS A 30 2.97 -9.78 4.35
CA LYS A 30 4.33 -9.86 4.92
C LYS A 30 5.21 -8.64 4.63
N ASN A 31 4.93 -7.90 3.56
CA ASN A 31 5.68 -6.72 3.13
C ASN A 31 5.08 -5.40 3.64
N ALA A 32 3.98 -5.44 4.40
CA ALA A 32 3.46 -4.28 5.09
C ALA A 32 4.06 -4.19 6.50
N ASP A 33 4.40 -2.97 6.89
CA ASP A 33 4.85 -2.60 8.22
C ASP A 33 3.63 -2.25 9.10
N PRO A 34 3.25 -3.10 10.07
CA PRO A 34 2.08 -2.87 10.91
C PRO A 34 2.13 -1.57 11.70
N THR A 35 3.33 -1.04 11.98
CA THR A 35 3.49 0.22 12.71
C THR A 35 3.04 1.42 11.90
N ARG A 36 3.01 1.31 10.55
CA ARG A 36 2.64 2.36 9.62
C ARG A 36 1.21 2.24 9.08
N THR A 37 0.51 1.13 9.35
CA THR A 37 -0.85 0.90 8.81
C THR A 37 -1.85 1.98 9.19
N HIS A 38 -1.68 2.64 10.33
CA HIS A 38 -2.50 3.78 10.76
C HIS A 38 -2.37 5.02 9.85
N LEU A 39 -1.33 5.08 9.00
CA LEU A 39 -1.12 6.14 8.01
C LEU A 39 -1.89 5.87 6.70
N ASN A 40 -2.46 4.66 6.53
CA ASN A 40 -3.30 4.35 5.38
C ASN A 40 -4.59 5.17 5.45
N ARG A 41 -5.13 5.53 4.28
CA ARG A 41 -6.33 6.37 4.19
C ARG A 41 -7.32 5.87 3.17
N VAL A 42 -8.59 5.95 3.51
CA VAL A 42 -9.69 5.81 2.55
C VAL A 42 -9.89 7.16 1.87
N LEU A 43 -9.77 7.21 0.55
CA LEU A 43 -9.79 8.44 -0.24
C LEU A 43 -11.14 8.68 -0.94
N VAL A 44 -12.02 7.69 -0.96
CA VAL A 44 -13.38 7.78 -1.53
C VAL A 44 -14.36 7.28 -0.47
N GLU A 45 -15.30 8.15 -0.10
CA GLU A 45 -16.36 7.82 0.84
C GLU A 45 -17.32 6.78 0.26
N TYR A 46 -17.72 5.84 1.10
CA TYR A 46 -18.70 4.83 0.73
C TYR A 46 -20.13 5.35 0.93
N PRO A 47 -21.11 4.90 0.10
CA PRO A 47 -22.51 5.19 0.32
C PRO A 47 -23.03 4.70 1.68
N ASP A 48 -24.14 5.28 2.15
CA ASP A 48 -24.78 4.86 3.41
C ASP A 48 -25.09 3.34 3.42
N GLY A 49 -24.69 2.67 4.49
CA GLY A 49 -24.87 1.22 4.65
C GLY A 49 -23.89 0.35 3.86
N VAL A 50 -22.86 0.94 3.25
CA VAL A 50 -21.76 0.24 2.58
C VAL A 50 -20.51 0.34 3.44
N HIS A 51 -19.97 -0.80 3.88
CA HIS A 51 -18.90 -0.86 4.88
C HIS A 51 -17.58 -1.40 4.33
N GLY A 52 -17.44 -1.54 3.01
CA GLY A 52 -16.20 -1.99 2.39
C GLY A 52 -16.23 -1.98 0.87
N ARG A 53 -15.07 -2.23 0.28
CA ARG A 53 -14.81 -2.20 -1.16
C ARG A 53 -15.64 -3.21 -1.92
N ASP A 54 -15.76 -4.44 -1.42
CA ASP A 54 -16.59 -5.49 -2.06
C ASP A 54 -18.07 -5.08 -2.07
N GLU A 55 -18.57 -4.52 -0.96
CA GLU A 55 -19.93 -4.00 -0.86
C GLU A 55 -20.13 -2.78 -1.76
N ALA A 56 -19.14 -1.89 -1.88
CA ALA A 56 -19.21 -0.72 -2.77
C ALA A 56 -19.29 -1.14 -4.25
N ILE A 57 -18.52 -2.16 -4.65
CA ILE A 57 -18.61 -2.76 -5.99
C ILE A 57 -20.01 -3.34 -6.20
N ALA A 58 -20.51 -4.15 -5.27
CA ALA A 58 -21.84 -4.75 -5.36
C ALA A 58 -22.95 -3.71 -5.42
N HIS A 59 -22.89 -2.70 -4.55
CA HIS A 59 -23.80 -1.57 -4.50
C HIS A 59 -23.86 -0.86 -5.86
N ARG A 60 -22.71 -0.53 -6.45
CA ARG A 60 -22.67 0.12 -7.76
C ARG A 60 -23.25 -0.76 -8.87
N LEU A 61 -22.96 -2.05 -8.88
CA LEU A 61 -23.52 -2.98 -9.88
C LEU A 61 -25.05 -3.08 -9.76
N ASN A 62 -25.59 -3.07 -8.54
CA ASN A 62 -27.02 -3.19 -8.27
C ASN A 62 -27.78 -1.88 -8.57
N THR A 63 -27.16 -0.73 -8.33
CA THR A 63 -27.80 0.60 -8.49
C THR A 63 -27.58 1.22 -9.86
N ALA A 64 -26.64 0.71 -10.67
CA ALA A 64 -26.35 1.23 -12.00
C ALA A 64 -27.48 1.06 -13.03
N GLY A 65 -28.58 0.38 -12.71
CA GLY A 65 -29.68 0.17 -13.65
C GLY A 65 -29.34 -0.81 -14.79
N ILE A 66 -28.38 -1.71 -14.57
CA ILE A 66 -28.07 -2.78 -15.53
C ILE A 66 -29.25 -3.76 -15.57
N ARG A 67 -29.94 -3.82 -16.71
CA ARG A 67 -31.11 -4.69 -16.88
C ARG A 67 -30.78 -6.14 -17.22
N ARG A 68 -29.58 -6.40 -17.76
CA ARG A 68 -29.15 -7.76 -18.12
C ARG A 68 -28.42 -8.40 -16.96
N LYS A 69 -28.67 -9.69 -16.74
CA LYS A 69 -27.92 -10.48 -15.76
C LYS A 69 -26.42 -10.39 -16.03
N ILE A 70 -25.66 -10.08 -14.98
CA ILE A 70 -24.21 -10.03 -15.01
C ILE A 70 -23.68 -11.46 -14.84
N THR A 71 -22.99 -11.99 -15.84
CA THR A 71 -22.42 -13.35 -15.77
C THR A 71 -21.13 -13.36 -14.95
N HIS A 72 -20.74 -14.54 -14.48
CA HIS A 72 -19.52 -14.71 -13.68
C HIS A 72 -18.23 -14.32 -14.44
N ASP A 73 -18.22 -14.44 -15.76
CA ASP A 73 -17.04 -14.17 -16.61
C ASP A 73 -16.83 -12.67 -16.89
N GLN A 74 -17.83 -11.84 -16.56
CA GLN A 74 -17.74 -10.41 -16.84
C GLN A 74 -16.79 -9.72 -15.87
N VAL A 75 -16.09 -8.72 -16.38
CA VAL A 75 -15.22 -7.86 -15.59
C VAL A 75 -16.09 -6.95 -14.74
N ARG A 76 -16.21 -7.28 -13.45
CA ARG A 76 -17.05 -6.55 -12.48
C ARG A 76 -16.34 -5.32 -11.94
N VAL A 77 -15.03 -5.40 -11.79
CA VAL A 77 -14.20 -4.29 -11.32
C VAL A 77 -12.88 -4.28 -12.08
N VAL A 78 -12.36 -3.09 -12.31
CA VAL A 78 -11.01 -2.83 -12.80
C VAL A 78 -10.23 -2.20 -11.66
N ARG A 79 -9.17 -2.88 -11.25
CA ARG A 79 -8.25 -2.44 -10.20
C ARG A 79 -7.25 -1.49 -10.85
N VAL A 80 -7.09 -0.30 -10.29
CA VAL A 80 -6.11 0.69 -10.73
C VAL A 80 -5.12 0.91 -9.60
N VAL A 81 -3.82 0.87 -9.90
CA VAL A 81 -2.76 1.22 -8.94
C VAL A 81 -2.04 2.45 -9.45
N LEU A 82 -1.93 3.48 -8.61
CA LEU A 82 -1.25 4.74 -8.90
C LEU A 82 -0.08 4.92 -7.93
N SER A 83 1.10 5.22 -8.45
CA SER A 83 2.31 5.49 -7.65
C SER A 83 3.38 6.20 -8.51
N GLY A 84 4.59 6.30 -8.00
CA GLY A 84 5.79 6.76 -8.68
C GLY A 84 6.98 5.85 -8.34
N THR A 85 8.19 6.30 -8.64
CA THR A 85 9.38 5.64 -8.06
C THR A 85 9.37 5.82 -6.54
N HIS A 86 10.14 5.00 -5.82
CA HIS A 86 10.20 5.12 -4.37
C HIS A 86 10.69 6.51 -3.97
N GLU A 87 11.77 6.97 -4.59
CA GLU A 87 12.43 8.23 -4.32
C GLU A 87 11.49 9.42 -4.58
N ASP A 88 10.75 9.41 -5.69
CA ASP A 88 9.82 10.49 -6.01
C ASP A 88 8.62 10.53 -5.05
N MET A 89 8.08 9.37 -4.66
CA MET A 89 6.96 9.32 -3.71
C MET A 89 7.37 9.77 -2.31
N MET A 90 8.58 9.45 -1.87
CA MET A 90 9.12 9.95 -0.61
C MET A 90 9.36 11.46 -0.69
N ASN A 91 9.87 11.98 -1.81
CA ASN A 91 10.02 13.43 -2.02
C ASN A 91 8.67 14.17 -1.96
N ILE A 92 7.61 13.63 -2.59
CA ILE A 92 6.25 14.20 -2.53
C ILE A 92 5.75 14.23 -1.08
N GLN A 93 6.00 13.16 -0.32
CA GLN A 93 5.62 13.08 1.09
C GLN A 93 6.39 14.09 1.95
N GLU A 94 7.71 14.18 1.79
CA GLU A 94 8.58 15.09 2.54
C GLU A 94 8.26 16.57 2.30
N LYS A 95 7.84 16.90 1.08
CA LYS A 95 7.37 18.26 0.72
C LYS A 95 5.97 18.59 1.24
N GLY A 96 5.26 17.64 1.84
CA GLY A 96 3.87 17.83 2.27
C GLY A 96 2.86 17.85 1.12
N GLU A 97 3.24 17.41 -0.07
CA GLU A 97 2.42 17.42 -1.29
C GLU A 97 1.56 16.15 -1.46
N LEU A 98 1.68 15.18 -0.53
CA LEU A 98 1.00 13.88 -0.61
C LEU A 98 -0.52 13.99 -0.67
N ASP A 99 -1.11 14.91 0.08
CA ASP A 99 -2.56 15.12 0.14
C ASP A 99 -3.09 15.69 -1.18
N GLU A 100 -2.33 16.62 -1.76
CA GLU A 100 -2.63 17.17 -3.08
C GLU A 100 -2.51 16.09 -4.16
N TRP A 101 -1.44 15.28 -4.11
CA TRP A 101 -1.22 14.16 -5.04
C TRP A 101 -2.37 13.14 -4.96
N CYS A 102 -2.84 12.84 -3.75
CA CYS A 102 -4.01 12.00 -3.54
C CYS A 102 -5.25 12.62 -4.17
N SER A 103 -5.55 13.89 -3.84
CA SER A 103 -6.72 14.61 -4.34
C SER A 103 -6.76 14.64 -5.87
N ASP A 104 -5.66 15.02 -6.53
CA ASP A 104 -5.60 15.08 -7.99
C ASP A 104 -5.70 13.71 -8.65
N SER A 105 -5.13 12.68 -8.03
CA SER A 105 -5.23 11.30 -8.52
C SER A 105 -6.68 10.83 -8.48
N ILE A 106 -7.42 11.12 -7.41
CA ILE A 106 -8.85 10.81 -7.30
C ILE A 106 -9.67 11.64 -8.29
N GLN A 107 -9.42 12.95 -8.41
CA GLN A 107 -10.09 13.80 -9.38
C GLN A 107 -9.88 13.31 -10.82
N TRP A 108 -8.65 12.92 -11.17
CA TRP A 108 -8.33 12.34 -12.46
C TRP A 108 -9.09 11.02 -12.70
N LEU A 109 -9.12 10.12 -11.72
CA LEU A 109 -9.89 8.87 -11.80
C LEU A 109 -11.38 9.14 -12.04
N GLN A 110 -11.98 10.06 -11.27
CA GLN A 110 -13.40 10.39 -11.35
C GLN A 110 -13.75 11.10 -12.66
N ALA A 111 -12.89 12.01 -13.14
CA ALA A 111 -13.07 12.68 -14.43
C ALA A 111 -12.93 11.70 -15.60
N THR A 112 -12.02 10.71 -15.49
CA THR A 112 -11.73 9.74 -16.56
C THR A 112 -12.78 8.65 -16.64
N PHE A 113 -13.22 8.11 -15.49
CA PHE A 113 -14.07 6.93 -15.43
C PHE A 113 -15.51 7.21 -14.98
N GLY A 114 -15.78 8.42 -14.47
CA GLY A 114 -17.03 8.83 -13.86
C GLY A 114 -17.01 8.66 -12.34
N LYS A 115 -17.51 9.68 -11.62
CA LYS A 115 -17.54 9.71 -10.14
C LYS A 115 -18.16 8.44 -9.55
N ASP A 116 -19.33 8.04 -10.02
CA ASP A 116 -20.05 6.85 -9.52
C ASP A 116 -19.35 5.53 -9.88
N ASN A 117 -18.45 5.53 -10.85
CA ASN A 117 -17.72 4.33 -11.25
C ASN A 117 -16.46 4.11 -10.42
N VAL A 118 -15.91 5.14 -9.79
CA VAL A 118 -14.78 5.04 -8.84
C VAL A 118 -15.37 4.77 -7.46
N VAL A 119 -15.53 3.49 -7.11
CA VAL A 119 -16.31 3.08 -5.93
C VAL A 119 -15.49 2.94 -4.65
N ALA A 120 -14.17 2.86 -4.78
CA ALA A 120 -13.25 2.80 -3.65
C ALA A 120 -11.88 3.32 -4.09
N ALA A 121 -11.18 4.00 -3.19
CA ALA A 121 -9.76 4.29 -3.34
C ALA A 121 -9.08 4.33 -1.97
N HIS A 122 -7.93 3.68 -1.86
CA HIS A 122 -7.18 3.51 -0.61
C HIS A 122 -5.73 3.86 -0.83
N LEU A 123 -5.19 4.77 0.00
CA LEU A 123 -3.77 5.06 0.08
C LEU A 123 -3.12 4.05 1.02
N HIS A 124 -2.07 3.38 0.54
CA HIS A 124 -1.18 2.56 1.35
C HIS A 124 0.13 3.28 1.60
N MET A 125 0.44 3.48 2.88
CA MET A 125 1.63 4.13 3.43
C MET A 125 2.47 3.17 4.26
N ASP A 126 2.06 1.91 4.37
CA ASP A 126 2.68 0.88 5.20
C ASP A 126 3.50 -0.12 4.41
N GLU A 127 3.59 0.01 3.09
CA GLU A 127 4.49 -0.78 2.24
C GLU A 127 5.75 0.02 1.88
N LYS A 128 6.58 -0.53 0.96
CA LYS A 128 7.84 0.10 0.55
C LYS A 128 7.62 1.50 -0.03
N THR A 129 6.65 1.67 -0.93
CA THR A 129 6.41 2.93 -1.64
C THR A 129 4.96 3.35 -1.48
N PRO A 130 4.65 4.62 -1.14
CA PRO A 130 3.29 5.12 -1.13
C PRO A 130 2.56 4.87 -2.46
N HIS A 131 1.35 4.29 -2.40
CA HIS A 131 0.56 4.02 -3.60
C HIS A 131 -0.94 3.99 -3.32
N ILE A 132 -1.75 4.26 -4.35
CA ILE A 132 -3.20 4.23 -4.28
C ILE A 132 -3.73 2.99 -4.98
N HIS A 133 -4.58 2.23 -4.29
CA HIS A 133 -5.43 1.22 -4.87
C HIS A 133 -6.83 1.79 -5.12
N ALA A 134 -7.24 1.90 -6.38
CA ALA A 134 -8.58 2.31 -6.76
C ALA A 134 -9.38 1.16 -7.41
N ALA A 135 -10.70 1.17 -7.19
CA ALA A 135 -11.65 0.22 -7.76
C ALA A 135 -12.61 0.96 -8.70
N VAL A 136 -12.56 0.60 -9.98
CA VAL A 136 -13.42 1.17 -11.02
C VAL A 136 -14.41 0.13 -11.52
N VAL A 137 -15.71 0.36 -11.35
CA VAL A 137 -16.76 -0.46 -11.94
C VAL A 137 -17.04 0.05 -13.36
N PRO A 138 -16.80 -0.75 -14.42
CA PRO A 138 -16.81 -0.27 -15.80
C PRO A 138 -18.23 -0.17 -16.37
N ILE A 139 -19.06 0.69 -15.78
CA ILE A 139 -20.41 0.99 -16.28
C ILE A 139 -20.30 2.00 -17.42
N VAL A 140 -20.91 1.68 -18.54
CA VAL A 140 -20.99 2.57 -19.71
C VAL A 140 -22.43 2.74 -20.16
N THR A 141 -22.74 3.93 -20.64
CA THR A 141 -23.96 4.28 -21.37
C THR A 141 -23.60 4.56 -22.83
N GLY A 142 -24.53 4.27 -23.75
CA GLY A 142 -24.32 4.53 -25.17
C GLY A 142 -24.02 3.31 -26.03
N GLU A 143 -23.85 3.58 -27.32
CA GLU A 143 -23.70 2.56 -28.36
C GLU A 143 -22.48 1.67 -28.12
N ARG A 144 -22.62 0.37 -28.42
CA ARG A 144 -21.51 -0.58 -28.28
C ARG A 144 -20.45 -0.24 -29.31
N ARG A 145 -19.17 -0.14 -28.91
CA ARG A 145 -18.06 0.12 -29.84
C ARG A 145 -18.04 -0.82 -31.06
N LYS A 146 -18.32 -2.11 -30.83
CA LYS A 146 -18.38 -3.13 -31.90
C LYS A 146 -19.67 -3.10 -32.73
N ALA A 147 -20.68 -2.30 -32.38
CA ALA A 147 -21.94 -2.25 -33.12
C ALA A 147 -21.75 -1.80 -34.57
N LYS A 148 -20.90 -0.80 -34.81
CA LYS A 148 -20.60 -0.29 -36.17
C LYS A 148 -19.87 -1.31 -37.05
N LYS A 149 -18.89 -2.04 -36.50
CA LYS A 149 -18.20 -3.15 -37.19
C LYS A 149 -19.12 -4.36 -37.43
N GLU A 150 -20.02 -4.65 -36.49
CA GLU A 150 -21.00 -5.74 -36.61
C GLU A 150 -22.13 -5.42 -37.61
N GLN A 151 -22.43 -4.14 -37.88
CA GLN A 151 -23.39 -3.70 -38.92
C GLN A 151 -22.86 -3.92 -40.35
N THR A 152 -21.57 -3.70 -40.58
CA THR A 152 -20.91 -3.92 -41.88
C THR A 152 -20.80 -5.39 -42.28
N ASP A 153 -20.80 -6.32 -41.31
CA ASP A 153 -20.61 -7.76 -41.54
C ASP A 153 -21.89 -8.52 -41.96
N GLY A 154 -22.99 -7.82 -42.27
CA GLY A 154 -24.19 -8.37 -42.93
C GLY A 154 -25.00 -9.44 -42.17
N LYS A 155 -24.57 -9.88 -40.98
CA LYS A 155 -25.26 -10.93 -40.20
C LYS A 155 -26.50 -10.35 -39.49
N ARG A 156 -27.70 -10.84 -39.86
CA ARG A 156 -28.97 -10.56 -39.17
C ARG A 156 -28.83 -10.80 -37.67
N LYS A 157 -29.12 -9.80 -36.84
CA LYS A 157 -29.22 -9.95 -35.38
C LYS A 157 -30.40 -9.19 -34.80
N TYR A 158 -30.99 -9.80 -33.76
CA TYR A 158 -32.02 -9.27 -32.88
C TYR A 158 -31.83 -7.77 -32.57
N ARG A 159 -32.89 -6.97 -32.69
CA ARG A 159 -32.93 -5.54 -32.35
C ARG A 159 -32.55 -5.34 -30.88
N LYS A 160 -31.31 -4.92 -30.61
CA LYS A 160 -30.84 -4.58 -29.26
C LYS A 160 -31.23 -3.13 -28.97
N LYS A 161 -31.82 -2.87 -27.80
CA LYS A 161 -32.21 -1.51 -27.37
C LYS A 161 -30.98 -0.58 -27.41
N THR A 162 -31.14 0.58 -28.04
CA THR A 162 -30.14 1.66 -28.09
C THR A 162 -29.95 2.27 -26.69
N ASN A 163 -28.71 2.64 -26.37
CA ASN A 163 -28.34 3.40 -25.15
C ASN A 163 -28.69 2.76 -23.79
N SER A 164 -28.75 1.43 -23.68
CA SER A 164 -28.90 0.78 -22.38
C SER A 164 -27.61 0.83 -21.55
N VAL A 165 -27.73 1.10 -20.23
CA VAL A 165 -26.62 0.96 -19.27
C VAL A 165 -26.09 -0.47 -19.28
N ARG A 166 -24.76 -0.63 -19.29
CA ARG A 166 -24.11 -1.95 -19.34
C ARG A 166 -22.74 -1.94 -18.66
N LEU A 167 -22.37 -3.11 -18.16
CA LEU A 167 -21.02 -3.40 -17.67
C LEU A 167 -20.10 -3.77 -18.85
N CYS A 168 -19.13 -2.93 -19.17
CA CYS A 168 -18.23 -3.17 -20.30
C CYS A 168 -16.83 -2.55 -20.11
N ALA A 169 -15.90 -3.35 -19.60
CA ALA A 169 -14.50 -2.93 -19.47
C ALA A 169 -13.82 -2.65 -20.82
N ASP A 170 -14.22 -3.31 -21.91
CA ASP A 170 -13.54 -3.15 -23.21
C ASP A 170 -13.80 -1.78 -23.86
N ASP A 171 -14.90 -1.12 -23.51
CA ASP A 171 -15.18 0.22 -24.04
C ASP A 171 -14.35 1.29 -23.31
N LEU A 172 -14.16 1.12 -22.00
CA LEU A 172 -13.31 2.03 -21.20
C LEU A 172 -11.82 1.71 -21.29
N PHE A 173 -11.44 0.44 -21.34
CA PHE A 173 -10.05 -0.04 -21.23
C PHE A 173 -9.64 -0.81 -22.49
N ASN A 174 -9.30 -0.04 -23.52
CA ASN A 174 -8.80 -0.53 -24.79
C ASN A 174 -7.46 0.14 -25.14
N ARG A 175 -6.76 -0.36 -26.16
CA ARG A 175 -5.41 0.11 -26.51
C ARG A 175 -5.31 1.64 -26.66
N GLN A 176 -6.29 2.27 -27.32
CA GLN A 176 -6.26 3.72 -27.56
C GLN A 176 -6.52 4.49 -26.27
N THR A 177 -7.51 4.08 -25.48
CA THR A 177 -7.82 4.75 -24.21
C THR A 177 -6.73 4.57 -23.18
N LEU A 178 -6.10 3.39 -23.10
CA LEU A 178 -4.96 3.16 -22.21
C LEU A 178 -3.79 4.09 -22.52
N VAL A 179 -3.43 4.26 -23.80
CA VAL A 179 -2.40 5.24 -24.20
C VAL A 179 -2.80 6.66 -23.78
N ALA A 180 -4.05 7.04 -24.05
CA ALA A 180 -4.55 8.36 -23.67
C ALA A 180 -4.58 8.57 -22.14
N TYR A 181 -4.85 7.54 -21.35
CA TYR A 181 -4.83 7.62 -19.89
C TYR A 181 -3.43 7.91 -19.35
N HIS A 182 -2.41 7.24 -19.89
CA HIS A 182 -1.02 7.58 -19.54
C HIS A 182 -0.67 9.02 -19.94
N ASP A 183 -1.05 9.47 -21.14
CA ASP A 183 -0.74 10.83 -21.60
C ASP A 183 -1.51 11.89 -20.78
N ASN A 184 -2.76 11.62 -20.40
CA ASN A 184 -3.57 12.51 -19.58
C ASN A 184 -3.08 12.57 -18.13
N TYR A 185 -2.78 11.42 -17.53
CA TYR A 185 -2.29 11.36 -16.16
C TYR A 185 -0.91 12.02 -16.04
N ALA A 186 -0.05 11.90 -17.06
CA ALA A 186 1.23 12.63 -17.12
C ALA A 186 1.08 14.13 -16.96
N ARG A 187 0.04 14.73 -17.58
CA ARG A 187 -0.22 16.17 -17.48
C ARG A 187 -0.59 16.58 -16.06
N VAL A 188 -1.36 15.74 -15.35
CA VAL A 188 -1.72 15.96 -13.94
C VAL A 188 -0.50 15.77 -13.04
N MET A 189 0.32 14.76 -13.34
CA MET A 189 1.49 14.38 -12.53
C MET A 189 2.71 15.29 -12.72
N ALA A 190 2.74 16.11 -13.78
CA ALA A 190 3.86 16.97 -14.13
C ALA A 190 4.28 17.91 -12.99
N LYS A 191 3.32 18.43 -12.21
CA LYS A 191 3.60 19.34 -11.07
C LYS A 191 4.33 18.65 -9.91
N TYR A 192 4.21 17.34 -9.80
CA TYR A 192 4.95 16.51 -8.82
C TYR A 192 6.32 16.05 -9.35
N GLY A 193 6.75 16.55 -10.52
CA GLY A 193 8.01 16.12 -11.15
C GLY A 193 7.96 14.72 -11.76
N LEU A 194 6.77 14.14 -11.91
CA LEU A 194 6.53 12.81 -12.45
C LEU A 194 6.12 12.88 -13.93
N GLN A 195 6.70 12.02 -14.75
CA GLN A 195 6.49 11.97 -16.20
C GLN A 195 5.95 10.61 -16.68
N ARG A 196 5.45 10.59 -17.92
CA ARG A 196 4.97 9.37 -18.58
C ARG A 196 6.08 8.36 -18.81
N GLY A 197 5.75 7.07 -18.65
CA GLY A 197 6.61 5.98 -19.09
C GLY A 197 6.89 6.01 -20.61
N VAL A 198 7.92 5.28 -21.03
CA VAL A 198 8.37 5.22 -22.43
C VAL A 198 7.24 4.73 -23.35
N ARG A 199 6.95 5.51 -24.41
CA ARG A 199 5.92 5.14 -25.39
C ARG A 199 6.38 3.94 -26.20
N GLY A 200 5.53 2.92 -26.32
CA GLY A 200 5.90 1.70 -27.03
C GLY A 200 6.90 0.82 -26.28
N SER A 201 7.04 1.00 -24.95
CA SER A 201 7.87 0.13 -24.13
C SER A 201 7.54 -1.35 -24.34
N GLU A 202 8.58 -2.16 -24.56
CA GLU A 202 8.49 -3.61 -24.69
C GLU A 202 8.54 -4.33 -23.33
N ALA A 203 8.65 -3.57 -22.24
CA ALA A 203 8.66 -4.11 -20.89
C ALA A 203 7.37 -4.92 -20.62
N ARG A 204 7.54 -6.14 -20.11
CA ARG A 204 6.43 -6.99 -19.69
C ARG A 204 6.18 -6.81 -18.20
N HIS A 205 4.91 -6.69 -17.82
CA HIS A 205 4.51 -6.64 -16.42
C HIS A 205 5.00 -7.89 -15.68
N THR A 206 5.76 -7.69 -14.61
CA THR A 206 6.17 -8.74 -13.68
C THR A 206 5.30 -8.69 -12.44
N THR A 207 4.84 -9.84 -11.96
CA THR A 207 4.14 -9.88 -10.67
C THR A 207 5.10 -9.53 -9.52
N THR A 208 4.56 -9.04 -8.40
CA THR A 208 5.36 -8.73 -7.21
C THR A 208 6.20 -9.92 -6.75
N MET A 209 5.64 -11.13 -6.79
CA MET A 209 6.35 -12.38 -6.46
C MET A 209 7.49 -12.67 -7.45
N GLN A 210 7.27 -12.48 -8.75
CA GLN A 210 8.32 -12.64 -9.76
C GLN A 210 9.44 -11.63 -9.55
N TYR A 211 9.09 -10.37 -9.29
CA TYR A 211 10.06 -9.31 -9.02
C TYR A 211 10.96 -9.66 -7.83
N TYR A 212 10.38 -10.05 -6.68
CA TYR A 212 11.18 -10.44 -5.51
C TYR A 212 12.04 -11.67 -5.76
N ARG A 213 11.52 -12.67 -6.50
CA ARG A 213 12.29 -13.85 -6.88
C ARG A 213 13.49 -13.50 -7.75
N ASP A 214 13.28 -12.65 -8.76
CA ASP A 214 14.32 -12.27 -9.70
C ASP A 214 15.34 -11.33 -9.04
N LEU A 215 14.90 -10.48 -8.10
CA LEU A 215 15.77 -9.66 -7.26
C LEU A 215 16.65 -10.51 -6.34
N LYS A 216 16.07 -11.53 -5.69
CA LYS A 216 16.84 -12.49 -4.87
C LYS A 216 17.92 -13.19 -5.70
N LYS A 217 17.57 -13.70 -6.89
CA LYS A 217 18.54 -14.32 -7.80
C LYS A 217 19.66 -13.37 -8.24
N LYS A 218 19.31 -12.11 -8.54
CA LYS A 218 20.32 -11.10 -8.90
C LYS A 218 21.26 -10.81 -7.74
N ASN A 219 20.74 -10.70 -6.52
CA ASN A 219 21.58 -10.49 -5.33
C ASN A 219 22.52 -11.68 -5.10
N GLU A 220 22.03 -12.92 -5.23
CA GLU A 220 22.87 -14.12 -5.12
C GLU A 220 23.99 -14.12 -6.18
N VAL A 221 23.68 -13.77 -7.43
CA VAL A 221 24.70 -13.66 -8.50
C VAL A 221 25.69 -12.54 -8.18
N LEU A 222 25.21 -11.36 -7.80
CA LEU A 222 26.07 -10.23 -7.45
C LEU A 222 27.00 -10.61 -6.29
N GLU A 223 26.49 -11.22 -5.21
CA GLU A 223 27.31 -11.70 -4.09
C GLU A 223 28.42 -12.66 -4.53
N THR A 224 28.12 -13.58 -5.46
CA THR A 224 29.15 -14.47 -6.01
C THR A 224 30.18 -13.74 -6.86
N GLU A 225 29.77 -12.76 -7.67
CA GLU A 225 30.67 -11.92 -8.47
C GLU A 225 31.55 -11.04 -7.59
N THR A 226 31.01 -10.41 -6.54
CA THR A 226 31.80 -9.62 -5.59
C THR A 226 32.83 -10.49 -4.88
N ARG A 227 32.46 -11.71 -4.47
CA ARG A 227 33.40 -12.65 -3.84
C ARG A 227 34.55 -13.02 -4.79
N LEU A 228 34.22 -13.37 -6.05
CA LEU A 228 35.23 -13.71 -7.05
C LEU A 228 36.15 -12.51 -7.37
N LEU A 229 35.60 -11.29 -7.44
CA LEU A 229 36.39 -10.08 -7.63
C LEU A 229 37.30 -9.81 -6.42
N GLN A 230 36.84 -10.07 -5.20
CA GLN A 230 37.64 -9.97 -3.99
C GLN A 230 38.83 -10.96 -4.02
N GLU A 231 38.57 -12.21 -4.42
CA GLU A 231 39.60 -13.25 -4.58
C GLU A 231 40.65 -12.85 -5.62
N LYS A 232 40.22 -12.42 -6.81
CA LYS A 232 41.14 -11.92 -7.86
C LYS A 232 41.93 -10.69 -7.42
N LYS A 233 41.31 -9.78 -6.66
CA LYS A 233 42.01 -8.62 -6.08
C LYS A 233 43.11 -9.08 -5.13
N THR A 234 42.84 -10.08 -4.28
CA THR A 234 43.86 -10.62 -3.37
C THR A 234 44.98 -11.34 -4.11
N GLU A 235 44.68 -12.14 -5.14
CA GLU A 235 45.69 -12.80 -5.98
C GLU A 235 46.58 -11.77 -6.68
N ALA A 236 46.00 -10.77 -7.34
CA ALA A 236 46.76 -9.72 -8.02
C ALA A 236 47.61 -8.89 -7.05
N GLN A 237 47.13 -8.66 -5.81
CA GLN A 237 47.92 -8.00 -4.76
C GLN A 237 49.12 -8.83 -4.31
N GLU A 238 48.97 -10.16 -4.23
CA GLU A 238 50.04 -11.06 -3.85
C GLU A 238 51.07 -11.23 -4.98
N GLU A 239 50.63 -11.37 -6.24
CA GLU A 239 51.52 -11.32 -7.41
C GLU A 239 52.31 -10.01 -7.46
N LEU A 240 51.65 -8.87 -7.24
CA LEU A 240 52.33 -7.58 -7.18
C LEU A 240 53.36 -7.51 -6.06
N ARG A 241 53.10 -8.13 -4.90
CA ARG A 241 54.07 -8.24 -3.80
C ARG A 241 55.26 -9.10 -4.19
N GLN A 242 55.02 -10.23 -4.85
CA GLN A 242 56.07 -11.13 -5.33
C GLN A 242 56.96 -10.44 -6.37
N VAL A 243 56.37 -9.79 -7.39
CA VAL A 243 57.11 -9.02 -8.39
C VAL A 243 57.91 -7.88 -7.74
N LYS A 244 57.34 -7.16 -6.75
CA LYS A 244 58.08 -6.14 -6.01
C LYS A 244 59.24 -6.72 -5.19
N ALA A 245 59.08 -7.92 -4.62
CA ALA A 245 60.13 -8.61 -3.89
C ALA A 245 61.26 -9.08 -4.84
N GLU A 246 60.90 -9.66 -5.99
CA GLU A 246 61.84 -10.08 -7.03
C GLU A 246 62.64 -8.91 -7.58
N ILE A 247 61.98 -7.79 -7.93
CA ILE A 247 62.66 -6.56 -8.37
C ILE A 247 63.62 -6.04 -7.29
N ARG A 248 63.26 -6.15 -6.00
CA ARG A 248 64.12 -5.73 -4.89
C ARG A 248 65.34 -6.65 -4.77
N THR A 249 65.16 -7.96 -4.90
CA THR A 249 66.27 -8.93 -4.89
C THR A 249 67.16 -8.83 -6.11
N ASP A 250 66.60 -8.57 -7.29
CA ASP A 250 67.35 -8.41 -8.54
C ASP A 250 68.07 -7.07 -8.58
N LYS A 251 67.53 -6.00 -7.99
CA LYS A 251 68.30 -4.77 -7.74
C LYS A 251 69.46 -5.01 -6.77
N LEU A 252 69.27 -5.81 -5.72
CA LEU A 252 70.35 -6.17 -4.79
C LEU A 252 71.42 -7.08 -5.45
N LYS A 253 71.02 -7.97 -6.36
CA LYS A 253 71.94 -8.79 -7.17
C LYS A 253 72.64 -7.99 -8.26
N CYS A 254 71.95 -7.07 -8.94
CA CYS A 254 72.53 -6.19 -9.95
C CYS A 254 73.50 -5.16 -9.36
N VAL A 255 73.34 -4.76 -8.09
CA VAL A 255 74.34 -3.96 -7.36
C VAL A 255 75.56 -4.82 -6.98
N ALA A 256 75.45 -6.14 -7.00
CA ALA A 256 76.54 -7.08 -6.74
C ALA A 256 77.23 -7.62 -8.02
N THR A 257 76.69 -7.37 -9.22
CA THR A 257 77.29 -7.83 -10.49
C THR A 257 77.24 -6.73 -11.55
N ASP A 258 78.34 -6.00 -11.66
CA ASP A 258 78.66 -4.91 -12.59
C ASP A 258 78.44 -5.25 -14.09
N THR A 259 77.18 -5.31 -14.55
CA THR A 259 76.85 -5.46 -15.99
C THR A 259 75.61 -4.66 -16.40
N ALA A 260 75.36 -3.52 -15.76
CA ALA A 260 74.19 -2.67 -16.02
C ALA A 260 74.17 -2.01 -17.43
N THR A 261 75.29 -2.00 -18.17
CA THR A 261 75.38 -1.26 -19.44
C THR A 261 74.92 -2.06 -20.67
N ALA A 262 74.87 -3.40 -20.61
CA ALA A 262 74.63 -4.24 -21.79
C ALA A 262 73.16 -4.69 -21.97
N LEU A 263 72.36 -4.75 -20.89
CA LEU A 263 70.97 -5.24 -20.96
C LEU A 263 69.94 -4.10 -21.15
N ALA A 264 70.29 -2.86 -20.79
CA ALA A 264 69.44 -1.69 -20.98
C ALA A 264 69.18 -1.37 -22.46
N SER A 265 70.10 -1.75 -23.35
CA SER A 265 70.00 -1.54 -24.80
C SER A 265 69.17 -2.60 -25.54
N SER A 266 69.07 -3.83 -25.03
CA SER A 266 68.35 -4.92 -25.72
C SER A 266 66.84 -4.94 -25.41
N VAL A 267 66.43 -4.65 -24.17
CA VAL A 267 65.02 -4.66 -23.77
C VAL A 267 64.30 -3.37 -24.18
N GLY A 268 65.01 -2.25 -24.32
CA GLY A 268 64.46 -0.97 -24.80
C GLY A 268 64.02 -0.94 -26.27
N SER A 269 64.43 -1.94 -27.07
CA SER A 269 64.14 -2.04 -28.51
C SER A 269 62.87 -2.84 -28.84
N LEU A 270 62.47 -3.80 -27.99
CA LEU A 270 61.38 -4.73 -28.30
C LEU A 270 59.98 -4.21 -27.92
N PHE A 271 59.89 -3.30 -26.95
CA PHE A 271 58.67 -2.56 -26.64
C PHE A 271 58.96 -1.07 -26.78
N GLY A 272 58.55 -0.47 -27.89
CA GLY A 272 58.75 0.95 -28.15
C GLY A 272 58.41 1.80 -26.92
N SER A 273 59.42 2.49 -26.39
CA SER A 273 59.44 3.21 -25.12
C SER A 273 58.25 4.14 -24.87
N GLY A 274 57.55 4.58 -25.92
CA GLY A 274 56.34 5.39 -25.84
C GLY A 274 55.10 4.64 -25.32
N ARG A 275 54.91 3.35 -25.66
CA ARG A 275 53.72 2.59 -25.24
C ARG A 275 53.78 2.19 -23.76
N MET A 276 54.95 1.77 -23.29
CA MET A 276 55.20 1.44 -21.88
C MET A 276 54.95 2.66 -20.98
N LYS A 277 55.57 3.80 -21.30
CA LYS A 277 55.36 5.06 -20.56
C LYS A 277 53.91 5.54 -20.60
N SER A 278 53.20 5.30 -21.70
CA SER A 278 51.78 5.64 -21.79
C SER A 278 50.89 4.72 -20.94
N LEU A 279 51.26 3.45 -20.77
CA LEU A 279 50.53 2.51 -19.92
C LEU A 279 50.81 2.75 -18.43
N GLU A 280 52.06 3.08 -18.08
CA GLU A 280 52.45 3.46 -16.71
C GLU A 280 51.66 4.70 -16.24
N ARG A 281 51.61 5.77 -17.03
CA ARG A 281 50.81 6.96 -16.68
C ARG A 281 49.32 6.67 -16.54
N ARG A 282 48.75 5.84 -17.42
CA ARG A 282 47.33 5.47 -17.31
C ARG A 282 47.06 4.63 -16.06
N ASN A 283 48.01 3.79 -15.64
CA ASN A 283 47.88 3.03 -14.41
C ASN A 283 47.95 3.94 -13.18
N GLU A 284 48.82 4.95 -13.18
CA GLU A 284 48.86 5.97 -12.13
C GLU A 284 47.55 6.77 -12.08
N ASP A 285 47.08 7.30 -13.22
CA ASP A 285 45.80 8.02 -13.30
C ASP A 285 44.60 7.17 -12.82
N LEU A 286 44.58 5.88 -13.17
CA LEU A 286 43.53 4.96 -12.73
C LEU A 286 43.62 4.66 -11.23
N GLN A 287 44.82 4.56 -10.66
CA GLN A 287 45.02 4.38 -9.22
C GLN A 287 44.54 5.61 -8.44
N ASP A 288 44.87 6.81 -8.91
CA ASP A 288 44.42 8.06 -8.30
C ASP A 288 42.89 8.17 -8.38
N ARG A 289 42.29 7.80 -9.52
CA ARG A 289 40.83 7.83 -9.67
C ARG A 289 40.11 6.81 -8.78
N ILE A 290 40.71 5.63 -8.56
CA ILE A 290 40.17 4.64 -7.62
C ILE A 290 40.21 5.19 -6.20
N LEU A 291 41.30 5.84 -5.80
CA LEU A 291 41.44 6.46 -4.48
C LEU A 291 40.39 7.56 -4.25
N GLU A 292 40.16 8.43 -5.23
CA GLU A 292 39.11 9.45 -5.16
C GLU A 292 37.72 8.83 -5.01
N LEU A 293 37.39 7.82 -5.82
CA LEU A 293 36.10 7.15 -5.78
C LEU A 293 35.87 6.39 -4.47
N GLU A 294 36.91 5.77 -3.90
CA GLU A 294 36.85 5.12 -2.59
C GLU A 294 36.59 6.16 -1.48
N ASP A 295 37.19 7.35 -1.56
CA ASP A 295 36.97 8.39 -0.57
C ASP A 295 35.56 9.00 -0.66
N GLU A 296 35.07 9.26 -1.87
CA GLU A 296 33.69 9.69 -2.11
C GLU A 296 32.67 8.65 -1.62
N ALA A 297 32.96 7.36 -1.78
CA ALA A 297 32.10 6.28 -1.29
C ALA A 297 32.07 6.27 0.25
N ARG A 298 33.23 6.37 0.91
CA ARG A 298 33.32 6.47 2.39
C ARG A 298 32.60 7.70 2.92
N GLN A 299 32.71 8.83 2.24
CA GLN A 299 32.05 10.07 2.66
C GLN A 299 30.53 9.97 2.54
N ARG A 300 30.01 9.36 1.45
CA ARG A 300 28.58 9.08 1.29
C ARG A 300 28.06 8.12 2.36
N GLU A 301 28.82 7.08 2.69
CA GLU A 301 28.44 6.12 3.73
C GLU A 301 28.34 6.79 5.11
N ARG A 302 29.27 7.68 5.44
CA ARG A 302 29.22 8.48 6.67
C ARG A 302 28.00 9.39 6.72
N GLN A 303 27.71 10.11 5.63
CA GLN A 303 26.52 10.98 5.55
C GLN A 303 25.22 10.18 5.71
N GLN A 304 25.12 9.01 5.09
CA GLN A 304 23.97 8.12 5.24
C GLN A 304 23.82 7.63 6.68
N ALA A 305 24.93 7.25 7.34
CA ALA A 305 24.91 6.82 8.73
C ALA A 305 24.45 7.95 9.68
N GLU A 306 24.89 9.19 9.45
CA GLU A 306 24.46 10.37 10.21
C GLU A 306 22.95 10.64 10.03
N GLN A 307 22.44 10.62 8.80
CA GLN A 307 21.00 10.80 8.54
C GLN A 307 20.15 9.70 9.18
N ILE A 308 20.58 8.43 9.09
CA ILE A 308 19.88 7.32 9.74
C ILE A 308 19.83 7.52 11.25
N GLN A 309 20.94 8.00 11.85
CA GLN A 309 20.99 8.25 13.28
C GLN A 309 20.09 9.41 13.71
N GLU A 310 20.02 10.49 12.92
CA GLU A 310 19.09 11.61 13.19
C GLU A 310 17.63 11.16 13.13
N ILE A 311 17.24 10.42 12.09
CA ILE A 311 15.89 9.87 11.96
C ILE A 311 15.56 8.97 13.14
N ARG A 312 16.49 8.10 13.54
CA ARG A 312 16.33 7.21 14.70
C ARG A 312 16.13 8.00 15.99
N ASN A 313 16.94 9.01 16.24
CA ASN A 313 16.84 9.86 17.42
C ASN A 313 15.49 10.61 17.46
N ALA A 314 15.07 11.15 16.32
CA ALA A 314 13.77 11.83 16.20
C ALA A 314 12.60 10.86 16.47
N TYR A 315 12.68 9.64 15.93
CA TYR A 315 11.69 8.60 16.17
C TYR A 315 11.63 8.17 17.65
N GLU A 316 12.77 7.92 18.27
CA GLU A 316 12.87 7.57 19.69
C GLU A 316 12.31 8.71 20.58
N GLN A 317 12.54 9.97 20.22
CA GLN A 317 12.01 11.11 20.94
C GLN A 317 10.48 11.20 20.84
N GLN A 318 9.90 10.99 19.66
CA GLN A 318 8.44 10.96 19.48
C GLN A 318 7.81 9.80 20.25
N HIS A 319 8.43 8.62 20.20
CA HIS A 319 7.92 7.46 20.90
C HIS A 319 8.01 7.61 22.42
N ARG A 320 9.06 8.26 22.94
CA ARG A 320 9.17 8.62 24.36
C ARG A 320 8.02 9.50 24.80
N LYS A 321 7.67 10.57 24.06
CA LYS A 321 6.54 11.45 24.39
C LYS A 321 5.21 10.70 24.45
N LEU A 322 4.97 9.78 23.51
CA LEU A 322 3.75 8.96 23.50
C LEU A 322 3.71 7.99 24.68
N SER A 323 4.84 7.37 25.02
CA SER A 323 4.97 6.51 26.19
C SER A 323 4.69 7.28 27.47
N GLU A 324 5.29 8.46 27.64
CA GLU A 324 5.05 9.34 28.79
C GLU A 324 3.58 9.74 28.92
N PHE A 325 2.92 10.07 27.80
CA PHE A 325 1.48 10.34 27.80
C PHE A 325 0.66 9.10 28.18
N THR A 326 1.01 7.94 27.66
CA THR A 326 0.33 6.67 27.99
C THR A 326 0.47 6.34 29.47
N ASP A 327 1.66 6.51 30.02
CA ASP A 327 1.93 6.30 31.45
C ASP A 327 1.19 7.32 32.32
N PHE A 328 1.11 8.58 31.88
CA PHE A 328 0.30 9.61 32.51
C PHE A 328 -1.19 9.21 32.56
N VAL A 329 -1.75 8.77 31.43
CA VAL A 329 -3.15 8.31 31.35
C VAL A 329 -3.38 7.10 32.25
N ARG A 330 -2.48 6.11 32.24
CA ARG A 330 -2.58 4.93 33.13
C ARG A 330 -2.53 5.31 34.61
N ARG A 331 -1.68 6.27 34.97
CA ARG A 331 -1.48 6.69 36.36
C ARG A 331 -2.67 7.47 36.91
N TYR A 332 -3.19 8.43 36.15
CA TYR A 332 -4.24 9.34 36.63
C TYR A 332 -5.66 8.92 36.22
N PHE A 333 -5.79 8.13 35.15
CA PHE A 333 -7.07 7.66 34.62
C PHE A 333 -7.06 6.14 34.37
N PRO A 334 -6.80 5.31 35.39
CA PRO A 334 -6.62 3.86 35.25
C PRO A 334 -7.87 3.13 34.72
N TYR A 335 -9.03 3.75 34.82
CA TYR A 335 -10.30 3.20 34.32
C TYR A 335 -10.42 3.30 32.78
N VAL A 336 -9.63 4.14 32.11
CA VAL A 336 -9.69 4.33 30.64
C VAL A 336 -9.39 3.04 29.91
N GLU A 337 -8.38 2.29 30.36
CA GLU A 337 -8.04 0.97 29.80
C GLU A 337 -9.24 0.00 29.89
N LYS A 338 -9.96 0.03 31.01
CA LYS A 338 -11.15 -0.80 31.24
C LYS A 338 -12.38 -0.33 30.45
N LEU A 339 -12.43 0.92 30.00
CA LEU A 339 -13.50 1.45 29.15
C LEU A 339 -13.32 1.07 27.67
N MET A 340 -12.09 0.81 27.22
CA MET A 340 -11.80 0.51 25.80
C MET A 340 -12.68 -0.60 25.19
N PRO A 341 -12.91 -1.75 25.86
CA PRO A 341 -13.79 -2.79 25.32
C PRO A 341 -15.23 -2.31 25.12
N VAL A 342 -15.73 -1.48 26.04
CA VAL A 342 -17.10 -0.92 25.97
C VAL A 342 -17.20 0.13 24.87
N ILE A 343 -16.18 0.99 24.73
CA ILE A 343 -16.09 1.99 23.66
C ILE A 343 -16.12 1.30 22.29
N ASN A 344 -15.28 0.28 22.10
CA ASN A 344 -15.23 -0.49 20.85
C ASN A 344 -16.57 -1.17 20.57
N PHE A 345 -17.20 -1.78 21.59
CA PHE A 345 -18.54 -2.35 21.45
C PHE A 345 -19.58 -1.31 21.01
N LEU A 346 -19.62 -0.13 21.64
CA LEU A 346 -20.57 0.92 21.32
C LEU A 346 -20.38 1.45 19.89
N ARG A 347 -19.13 1.63 19.47
CA ARG A 347 -18.78 2.13 18.14
C ARG A 347 -19.05 1.08 17.06
N GLU A 348 -18.51 -0.12 17.22
CA GLU A 348 -18.48 -1.14 16.17
C GLU A 348 -19.74 -2.01 16.10
N ARG A 349 -20.39 -2.28 17.25
CA ARG A 349 -21.58 -3.15 17.30
C ARG A 349 -22.88 -2.38 17.34
N LEU A 350 -22.93 -1.28 18.10
CA LEU A 350 -24.14 -0.47 18.25
C LEU A 350 -24.16 0.77 17.35
N GLY A 351 -23.06 1.06 16.64
CA GLY A 351 -22.99 2.17 15.67
C GLY A 351 -23.13 3.55 16.30
N PHE A 352 -22.80 3.72 17.57
CA PHE A 352 -22.89 5.02 18.24
C PHE A 352 -21.81 5.97 17.73
N ASN A 353 -22.21 7.22 17.45
CA ASN A 353 -21.26 8.26 17.11
C ASN A 353 -20.45 8.74 18.33
N ASP A 354 -19.34 9.41 18.06
CA ASP A 354 -18.39 9.86 19.09
C ASP A 354 -18.99 10.86 20.08
N GLY A 355 -20.00 11.63 19.67
CA GLY A 355 -20.70 12.56 20.56
C GLY A 355 -21.56 11.86 21.62
N ILE A 356 -22.14 10.70 21.29
CA ILE A 356 -22.87 9.86 22.25
C ILE A 356 -21.88 9.11 23.14
N ILE A 357 -20.86 8.47 22.54
CA ILE A 357 -19.85 7.71 23.28
C ILE A 357 -19.13 8.59 24.31
N ARG A 358 -18.73 9.81 23.93
CA ARG A 358 -18.08 10.76 24.85
C ARG A 358 -18.93 11.04 26.08
N ARG A 359 -20.22 11.32 25.90
CA ARG A 359 -21.15 11.59 27.01
C ARG A 359 -21.34 10.35 27.90
N LEU A 360 -21.37 9.15 27.31
CA LEU A 360 -21.42 7.91 28.08
C LEU A 360 -20.12 7.65 28.87
N CYS A 361 -18.95 8.00 28.31
CA CYS A 361 -17.66 7.93 29.01
C CYS A 361 -17.49 8.97 30.12
N GLU A 362 -18.27 10.06 30.09
CA GLU A 362 -18.45 10.98 31.23
C GLU A 362 -19.41 10.41 32.30
N PHE A 363 -19.84 9.15 32.15
CA PHE A 363 -20.82 8.46 33.01
C PHE A 363 -22.17 9.18 33.11
N LYS A 364 -22.52 9.99 32.10
CA LYS A 364 -23.82 10.64 32.00
C LYS A 364 -24.83 9.73 31.33
N GLU A 365 -26.08 9.86 31.75
CA GLU A 365 -27.19 9.22 31.09
C GLU A 365 -27.51 9.93 29.76
N VAL A 366 -27.62 9.17 28.68
CA VAL A 366 -27.82 9.71 27.33
C VAL A 366 -29.09 9.11 26.74
N GLY A 367 -30.09 9.96 26.50
CA GLY A 367 -31.27 9.57 25.72
C GLY A 367 -30.92 9.34 24.26
N ILE A 368 -31.35 8.21 23.70
CA ILE A 368 -31.13 7.84 22.30
C ILE A 368 -32.44 7.85 21.51
N LYS A 369 -32.34 8.03 20.20
CA LYS A 369 -33.46 8.01 19.25
C LYS A 369 -33.08 7.13 18.06
N GLY A 370 -34.07 6.48 17.46
CA GLY A 370 -33.87 5.56 16.35
C GLY A 370 -34.05 4.12 16.77
N GLU A 371 -33.34 3.20 16.11
CA GLU A 371 -33.44 1.77 16.38
C GLU A 371 -32.09 1.16 16.71
N LEU A 372 -32.09 0.16 17.58
CA LEU A 372 -30.91 -0.65 17.88
C LEU A 372 -31.08 -2.06 17.33
N TYR A 373 -30.08 -2.54 16.61
CA TYR A 373 -30.07 -3.88 16.05
C TYR A 373 -29.67 -4.93 17.10
N SER A 374 -30.49 -5.98 17.23
CA SER A 374 -30.16 -7.17 18.02
C SER A 374 -29.69 -8.29 17.09
N SER A 375 -28.46 -8.75 17.28
CA SER A 375 -27.96 -9.95 16.62
C SER A 375 -28.63 -11.23 17.14
N GLU A 376 -29.00 -11.28 18.43
CA GLU A 376 -29.70 -12.43 19.04
C GLU A 376 -31.06 -12.69 18.37
N PHE A 377 -31.77 -11.64 17.98
CA PHE A 377 -33.10 -11.73 17.35
C PHE A 377 -33.12 -11.36 15.86
N ASN A 378 -31.94 -11.09 15.28
CA ASN A 378 -31.74 -10.68 13.89
C ASN A 378 -32.71 -9.56 13.46
N ARG A 379 -32.86 -8.53 14.30
CA ARG A 379 -33.86 -7.46 14.11
C ARG A 379 -33.55 -6.20 14.91
N SER A 380 -33.99 -5.07 14.38
CA SER A 380 -33.97 -3.76 15.04
C SER A 380 -35.15 -3.52 15.98
N PHE A 381 -34.88 -2.85 17.10
CA PHE A 381 -35.88 -2.46 18.09
C PHE A 381 -35.84 -0.95 18.30
N ASP A 382 -37.02 -0.35 18.36
CA ASP A 382 -37.19 1.08 18.61
C ASP A 382 -36.67 1.47 19.99
N THR A 383 -35.90 2.56 20.01
CA THR A 383 -35.27 3.14 21.20
C THR A 383 -35.87 4.48 21.59
N ARG A 384 -36.99 4.89 20.99
CA ARG A 384 -37.71 6.09 21.44
C ARG A 384 -38.00 5.98 22.94
N HIS A 385 -37.53 6.98 23.68
CA HIS A 385 -37.60 7.09 25.15
C HIS A 385 -36.63 6.19 25.94
N SER A 386 -35.68 5.53 25.28
CA SER A 386 -34.64 4.76 25.98
C SER A 386 -33.45 5.62 26.38
N VAL A 387 -32.92 5.32 27.57
CA VAL A 387 -31.80 6.02 28.18
C VAL A 387 -30.63 5.06 28.36
N CYS A 388 -29.48 5.45 27.81
CA CYS A 388 -28.24 4.68 27.87
C CYS A 388 -27.33 5.18 28.98
N SER A 389 -26.61 4.26 29.62
CA SER A 389 -25.58 4.59 30.62
C SER A 389 -24.47 3.54 30.62
N ILE A 390 -23.28 3.93 31.08
CA ILE A 390 -22.20 3.01 31.43
C ILE A 390 -22.10 2.97 32.95
N LYS A 391 -22.15 1.77 33.53
CA LYS A 391 -21.99 1.59 34.98
C LYS A 391 -20.86 0.62 35.27
N GLN A 392 -20.08 0.92 36.30
CA GLN A 392 -19.06 0.02 36.80
C GLN A 392 -19.71 -1.03 37.72
N ASP A 393 -19.33 -2.30 37.57
CA ASP A 393 -19.70 -3.38 38.49
C ASP A 393 -18.73 -3.49 39.68
N GLU A 394 -19.03 -4.38 40.62
CA GLU A 394 -18.22 -4.63 41.82
C GLU A 394 -16.82 -5.18 41.50
N ASN A 395 -16.64 -5.79 40.32
CA ASN A 395 -15.34 -6.28 39.83
C ASN A 395 -14.55 -5.20 39.09
N GLY A 396 -15.08 -3.98 39.04
CA GLY A 396 -14.47 -2.84 38.38
C GLY A 396 -14.60 -2.85 36.86
N LYS A 397 -15.43 -3.72 36.28
CA LYS A 397 -15.73 -3.80 34.84
C LYS A 397 -16.86 -2.83 34.49
N PHE A 398 -16.73 -2.17 33.34
CA PHE A 398 -17.77 -1.29 32.83
C PHE A 398 -18.77 -2.07 31.98
N ASP A 399 -20.05 -1.90 32.27
CA ASP A 399 -21.15 -2.50 31.53
C ASP A 399 -22.07 -1.42 30.96
N PHE A 400 -22.44 -1.61 29.69
CA PHE A 400 -23.42 -0.78 29.00
C PHE A 400 -24.84 -1.20 29.36
N LYS A 401 -25.66 -0.24 29.79
CA LYS A 401 -27.04 -0.42 30.20
C LYS A 401 -28.00 0.45 29.39
N ILE A 402 -29.17 -0.09 29.12
CA ILE A 402 -30.30 0.61 28.50
C ILE A 402 -31.49 0.51 29.46
N ASP A 403 -32.07 1.64 29.83
CA ASP A 403 -33.18 1.74 30.80
C ASP A 403 -32.86 1.03 32.14
N GLY A 404 -31.61 1.16 32.58
CA GLY A 404 -31.12 0.60 33.85
C GLY A 404 -30.80 -0.91 33.83
N VAL A 405 -31.09 -1.62 32.73
CA VAL A 405 -30.80 -3.06 32.59
C VAL A 405 -29.70 -3.32 31.57
N SER A 406 -29.08 -4.51 31.63
CA SER A 406 -28.12 -4.96 30.59
C SER A 406 -28.75 -4.89 29.20
N HIS A 407 -27.98 -4.48 28.19
CA HIS A 407 -28.44 -4.42 26.79
C HIS A 407 -29.05 -5.75 26.30
N VAL A 408 -28.52 -6.90 26.75
CA VAL A 408 -29.06 -8.23 26.42
C VAL A 408 -30.48 -8.39 26.97
N ASN A 409 -30.68 -8.04 28.25
CA ASN A 409 -31.99 -8.12 28.89
C ASN A 409 -32.97 -7.10 28.31
N TRP A 410 -32.49 -5.92 27.92
CA TRP A 410 -33.28 -4.92 27.22
C TRP A 410 -33.82 -5.46 25.88
N PHE A 411 -32.95 -6.05 25.04
CA PHE A 411 -33.38 -6.67 23.78
C PHE A 411 -34.37 -7.81 24.00
N ARG A 412 -34.15 -8.67 25.00
CA ARG A 412 -35.09 -9.74 25.37
C ARG A 412 -36.44 -9.20 25.82
N LYS A 413 -36.47 -8.12 26.59
CA LYS A 413 -37.71 -7.44 27.01
C LYS A 413 -38.46 -6.91 25.80
N LYS A 414 -37.78 -6.17 24.90
CA LYS A 414 -38.37 -5.67 23.65
C LYS A 414 -38.87 -6.78 22.73
N MET A 415 -38.16 -7.90 22.67
CA MET A 415 -38.60 -9.08 21.93
C MET A 415 -39.89 -9.68 22.50
N ASN A 416 -40.03 -9.72 23.82
CA ASN A 416 -41.24 -10.22 24.47
C ASN A 416 -42.42 -9.27 24.28
N GLU A 417 -42.22 -7.96 24.43
CA GLU A 417 -43.23 -6.93 24.13
C GLU A 417 -43.71 -7.05 22.68
N PHE A 418 -42.78 -7.22 21.74
CA PHE A 418 -43.11 -7.45 20.34
C PHE A 418 -43.95 -8.72 20.15
N ARG A 419 -43.56 -9.85 20.77
CA ARG A 419 -44.29 -11.13 20.66
C ARG A 419 -45.71 -11.04 21.21
N GLU A 420 -45.90 -10.39 22.36
CA GLU A 420 -47.23 -10.14 22.92
C GLU A 420 -48.10 -9.30 21.98
N ALA A 421 -47.53 -8.25 21.38
CA ALA A 421 -48.25 -7.38 20.44
C ALA A 421 -48.73 -8.12 19.17
N ILE A 422 -48.07 -9.22 18.78
CA ILE A 422 -48.46 -10.04 17.63
C ILE A 422 -49.10 -11.38 18.01
N GLY A 423 -49.47 -11.57 19.28
CA GLY A 423 -50.19 -12.77 19.75
C GLY A 423 -49.36 -14.05 19.84
N ILE A 424 -48.03 -13.97 19.84
CA ILE A 424 -47.14 -15.14 19.99
C ILE A 424 -46.84 -15.38 21.49
N PRO A 425 -47.09 -16.59 22.03
CA PRO A 425 -46.83 -16.88 23.44
C PRO A 425 -45.33 -16.79 23.78
N LYS A 426 -45.03 -16.37 25.01
CA LYS A 426 -43.64 -16.32 25.52
C LYS A 426 -43.03 -17.72 25.48
N PRO A 427 -41.78 -17.89 25.04
CA PRO A 427 -41.08 -19.16 25.20
C PRO A 427 -40.97 -19.50 26.69
N ARG A 428 -41.25 -20.76 27.05
CA ARG A 428 -41.03 -21.26 28.42
C ARG A 428 -39.56 -21.07 28.78
N GLN A 429 -39.27 -20.27 29.80
CA GLN A 429 -37.93 -20.23 30.39
C GLN A 429 -37.65 -21.59 31.03
N ASN A 430 -36.69 -22.34 30.50
CA ASN A 430 -36.13 -23.49 31.21
C ASN A 430 -35.50 -22.98 32.50
N ARG A 431 -36.11 -23.32 33.65
CA ARG A 431 -35.47 -23.27 34.96
C ARG A 431 -34.52 -24.46 35.08
N SER A 432 -33.25 -24.24 34.71
CA SER A 432 -32.08 -24.99 35.17
C SER A 432 -30.85 -24.23 34.66
N MET A 433 -29.86 -23.85 35.47
CA MET A 433 -29.17 -24.64 36.49
C MET A 433 -29.05 -23.87 37.80
N LYS A 434 -29.40 -24.51 38.92
CA LYS A 434 -28.77 -24.22 40.20
C LYS A 434 -27.31 -24.65 40.07
N LEU A 435 -26.38 -23.78 40.45
CA LEU A 435 -24.98 -24.11 40.72
C LEU A 435 -24.89 -25.18 41.80
#